data_AF-D5UQH0-F1
#
_entry.id   AF-D5UQH0-F1
#
_cell.length_a   1.000
_cell.length_b   1.000
_cell.length_c   1.000
_cell.angle_alpha   90.00
_cell.angle_beta   90.00
_cell.angle_gamma   90.00
#
_symmetry.space_group_name_H-M   'P 1'
#
loop_
_entity.id
_entity.type
_entity.pdbx_description
1 polymer ?
#
loop_
_entity_poly.entity_id
_entity_poly.type
_entity_poly.pdbx_seq_one_letter_code
_entity_poly.pdbx_strand_id
1 'polypeptide(L)'
;MSSSFWGVLAPAGTLLIVLAIFAWKNRGQNIRLSGSDILVGFGVGFAVTLVISAVVRPQLPFTSGVAASGPLLIGYPLALTLALVRTRRRRSRAAQDAEAARAQIPPAAREYFRACDFPSRAGAALTSARPPTPEAATDLVAYWIFAALDSGDYVDFSRTVHYTTALRGWRLSSPTLIEAVPVLTAPFLRSGDEWVPEVDRAFRRTAIALLTTRFGTPVAA
;
A
#
# COMPACT_ATOMS: atom_id res chain seq x y z
N MET A 1 -17.68 -42.75 -25.58
CA MET A 1 -17.42 -41.44 -24.94
C MET A 1 -16.06 -40.96 -25.40
N SER A 2 -15.99 -39.80 -26.07
CA SER A 2 -14.84 -39.37 -26.87
C SER A 2 -13.62 -38.96 -26.02
N SER A 3 -12.43 -39.28 -26.54
CA SER A 3 -11.09 -38.97 -25.98
C SER A 3 -10.83 -37.47 -25.73
N SER A 4 -11.72 -36.59 -26.20
CA SER A 4 -11.71 -35.15 -26.01
C SER A 4 -12.17 -34.70 -24.62
N PHE A 5 -13.03 -35.47 -23.93
CA PHE A 5 -13.56 -35.08 -22.62
C PHE A 5 -12.48 -35.15 -21.52
N TRP A 6 -11.66 -36.20 -21.54
CA TRP A 6 -10.53 -36.37 -20.62
C TRP A 6 -9.36 -35.44 -20.92
N GLY A 7 -9.19 -34.98 -22.17
CA GLY A 7 -8.14 -34.06 -22.58
C GLY A 7 -8.31 -32.64 -22.01
N VAL A 8 -9.55 -32.23 -21.72
CA VAL A 8 -9.86 -30.91 -21.11
C VAL A 8 -9.91 -31.01 -19.58
N LEU A 9 -10.37 -32.14 -19.03
CA LEU A 9 -10.51 -32.32 -17.58
C LEU A 9 -9.18 -32.51 -16.85
N ALA A 10 -8.19 -33.18 -17.45
CA ALA A 10 -6.88 -33.37 -16.82
C ALA A 10 -6.12 -32.05 -16.54
N PRO A 11 -5.99 -31.11 -17.51
CA PRO A 11 -5.35 -29.81 -17.23
C PRO A 11 -6.21 -28.91 -16.33
N ALA A 12 -7.54 -28.93 -16.47
CA ALA A 12 -8.43 -28.17 -15.59
C ALA A 12 -8.37 -28.67 -14.13
N GLY A 13 -8.30 -29.99 -13.93
CA GLY A 13 -8.13 -30.61 -12.62
C GLY A 13 -6.77 -30.30 -12.01
N THR A 14 -5.70 -30.32 -12.81
CA THR A 14 -4.35 -29.96 -12.33
C THR A 14 -4.27 -28.49 -11.93
N LEU A 15 -4.88 -27.59 -12.72
CA LEU A 15 -4.97 -26.17 -12.39
C LEU A 15 -5.76 -25.95 -11.08
N LEU A 16 -6.88 -26.65 -10.91
CA LEU A 16 -7.69 -26.58 -9.68
C LEU A 16 -6.95 -27.13 -8.47
N ILE A 17 -6.17 -28.20 -8.62
CA ILE A 17 -5.35 -28.77 -7.55
C ILE A 17 -4.20 -27.81 -7.18
N VAL A 18 -3.54 -27.18 -8.16
CA VAL A 18 -2.50 -26.18 -7.90
C VAL A 18 -3.10 -24.95 -7.20
N LEU A 19 -4.25 -24.46 -7.67
CA LEU A 19 -4.99 -23.36 -7.03
C LEU A 19 -5.44 -23.74 -5.62
N ALA A 20 -5.92 -24.95 -5.39
CA ALA A 20 -6.33 -25.44 -4.08
C ALA A 20 -5.13 -25.62 -3.13
N ILE A 21 -3.98 -26.12 -3.62
CA ILE A 21 -2.74 -26.23 -2.85
C ILE A 21 -2.19 -24.84 -2.52
N PHE A 22 -2.24 -23.88 -3.44
CA PHE A 22 -1.86 -22.49 -3.17
C PHE A 22 -2.81 -21.80 -2.18
N ALA A 23 -4.12 -22.04 -2.29
CA ALA A 23 -5.11 -21.52 -1.35
C ALA A 23 -4.99 -22.16 0.04
N TRP A 24 -4.61 -23.45 0.09
CA TRP A 24 -4.44 -24.20 1.34
C TRP A 24 -3.11 -23.90 2.04
N LYS A 25 -1.99 -23.89 1.31
CA LYS A 25 -0.65 -23.61 1.86
C LYS A 25 -0.54 -22.19 2.40
N ASN A 26 -1.31 -21.25 1.85
CA ASN A 26 -1.32 -19.85 2.26
C ASN A 26 -2.55 -19.48 3.10
N ARG A 27 -3.24 -20.47 3.66
CA ARG A 27 -4.38 -20.25 4.54
C ARG A 27 -3.89 -19.63 5.85
N GLY A 28 -4.02 -18.30 5.97
CA GLY A 28 -3.60 -17.53 7.14
C GLY A 28 -2.36 -16.63 6.95
N GLN A 29 -1.75 -16.60 5.76
CA GLN A 29 -0.73 -15.60 5.40
C GLN A 29 -1.16 -14.91 4.10
N ASN A 30 -1.27 -13.58 4.12
CA ASN A 30 -1.74 -12.79 2.97
C ASN A 30 -0.75 -12.92 1.81
N ILE A 31 -1.13 -13.65 0.76
CA ILE A 31 -0.32 -13.79 -0.45
C ILE A 31 -0.28 -12.43 -1.15
N ARG A 32 0.74 -11.62 -0.86
CA ARG A 32 1.24 -10.67 -1.85
C ARG A 32 1.88 -11.51 -2.93
N LEU A 33 1.10 -11.91 -3.94
CA LEU A 33 1.67 -12.43 -5.18
C LEU A 33 2.45 -11.28 -5.82
N SER A 34 3.73 -11.19 -5.48
CA SER A 34 4.65 -10.36 -6.23
C SER A 34 4.66 -10.87 -7.68
N GLY A 35 4.98 -10.01 -8.65
CA GLY A 35 5.12 -10.46 -10.05
C GLY A 35 6.03 -11.69 -10.19
N SER A 36 6.99 -11.86 -9.27
CA SER A 36 7.85 -13.04 -9.15
C SER A 36 7.15 -14.31 -8.66
N ASP A 37 6.22 -14.24 -7.70
CA ASP A 37 5.52 -15.44 -7.20
C ASP A 37 4.59 -16.04 -8.26
N ILE A 38 4.05 -15.16 -9.10
CA ILE A 38 3.25 -15.49 -10.28
C ILE A 38 4.13 -16.17 -11.34
N LEU A 39 5.35 -15.65 -11.58
CA LEU A 39 6.34 -16.24 -12.50
C LEU A 39 6.83 -17.62 -12.02
N VAL A 40 7.07 -17.79 -10.71
CA VAL A 40 7.50 -19.06 -10.12
C VAL A 40 6.37 -20.09 -10.17
N GLY A 41 5.15 -19.71 -9.80
CA GLY A 41 3.97 -20.57 -9.91
C GLY A 41 3.70 -21.00 -11.36
N PHE A 42 3.91 -20.10 -12.31
CA PHE A 42 3.81 -20.38 -13.75
C PHE A 42 4.91 -21.32 -14.26
N GLY A 43 6.17 -21.09 -13.91
CA GLY A 43 7.28 -21.96 -14.28
C GLY A 43 7.08 -23.39 -13.80
N VAL A 44 6.58 -23.54 -12.55
CA VAL A 44 6.23 -24.84 -11.98
C VAL A 44 5.04 -25.47 -12.69
N GLY A 45 3.95 -24.71 -12.94
CA GLY A 45 2.77 -25.21 -13.64
C GLY A 45 3.03 -25.63 -15.09
N PHE A 46 3.87 -24.87 -15.80
CA PHE A 46 4.28 -25.17 -17.17
C PHE A 46 5.19 -26.40 -17.22
N ALA A 47 6.15 -26.52 -16.31
CA ALA A 47 7.00 -27.70 -16.18
C ALA A 47 6.17 -28.96 -15.86
N VAL A 48 5.21 -28.87 -14.93
CA VAL A 48 4.31 -29.98 -14.60
C VAL A 48 3.44 -30.37 -15.80
N THR A 49 2.92 -29.40 -16.55
CA THR A 49 2.11 -29.67 -17.75
C THR A 49 2.92 -30.33 -18.86
N LEU A 50 4.17 -29.90 -19.06
CA LEU A 50 5.12 -30.54 -19.99
C LEU A 50 5.45 -31.98 -19.56
N VAL A 51 5.71 -32.19 -18.27
CA VAL A 51 6.02 -33.52 -17.72
C VAL A 51 4.80 -34.45 -17.84
N ILE A 52 3.60 -33.99 -17.49
CA ILE A 52 2.36 -34.78 -17.66
C ILE A 52 2.12 -35.10 -19.13
N SER A 53 2.36 -34.15 -20.04
CA SER A 53 2.21 -34.38 -21.48
C SER A 53 3.22 -35.40 -22.01
N ALA A 54 4.46 -35.38 -21.49
CA ALA A 54 5.50 -36.33 -21.84
C ALA A 54 5.26 -37.73 -21.25
N VAL A 55 4.74 -37.83 -20.01
CA VAL A 55 4.58 -39.08 -19.26
C VAL A 55 3.26 -39.79 -19.57
N VAL A 56 2.15 -39.06 -19.69
CA VAL A 56 0.81 -39.67 -19.79
C VAL A 56 0.46 -40.02 -21.24
N ARG A 57 1.01 -39.33 -22.24
CA ARG A 57 0.71 -39.59 -23.66
C ARG A 57 1.92 -39.31 -24.57
N PRO A 58 2.94 -40.19 -24.60
CA PRO A 58 4.11 -40.04 -25.48
C PRO A 58 3.80 -40.07 -26.98
N GLN A 59 2.56 -40.41 -27.36
CA GLN A 59 2.10 -40.58 -28.75
C GLN A 59 1.27 -39.39 -29.27
N LEU A 60 0.98 -38.37 -28.45
CA LEU A 60 0.28 -37.17 -28.95
C LEU A 60 1.24 -36.27 -29.72
N PRO A 61 0.88 -35.81 -30.93
CA PRO A 61 1.72 -34.86 -31.65
C PRO A 61 1.79 -33.57 -30.84
N PHE A 62 3.01 -33.04 -30.70
CA PHE A 62 3.39 -31.84 -29.95
C PHE A 62 2.44 -30.65 -30.19
N THR A 63 1.86 -30.57 -31.38
CA THR A 63 0.85 -29.60 -31.83
C THR A 63 -0.41 -29.56 -30.96
N SER A 64 -0.82 -30.67 -30.37
CA SER A 64 -2.02 -30.78 -29.51
C SER A 64 -1.81 -30.15 -28.13
N GLY A 65 -0.60 -30.31 -27.57
CA GLY A 65 -0.21 -29.70 -26.30
C GLY A 65 -0.03 -28.18 -26.43
N VAL A 66 0.51 -27.73 -27.57
CA VAL A 66 0.62 -26.31 -27.91
C VAL A 66 -0.76 -25.66 -28.07
N ALA A 67 -1.70 -26.31 -28.77
CA ALA A 67 -3.06 -25.79 -28.93
C ALA A 67 -3.84 -25.67 -27.61
N ALA A 68 -3.66 -26.60 -26.67
CA ALA A 68 -4.26 -26.52 -25.33
C ALA A 68 -3.62 -25.43 -24.44
N SER A 69 -2.35 -25.08 -24.69
CA SER A 69 -1.61 -24.04 -23.97
C SER A 69 -1.67 -22.64 -24.61
N GLY A 70 -2.13 -22.53 -25.86
CA GLY A 70 -2.24 -21.26 -26.60
C GLY A 70 -3.03 -20.15 -25.88
N PRO A 71 -4.19 -20.44 -25.26
CA PRO A 71 -4.93 -19.44 -24.47
C PRO A 71 -4.16 -18.96 -23.24
N LEU A 72 -3.31 -19.80 -22.64
CA LEU A 72 -2.45 -19.44 -21.51
C LEU A 72 -1.27 -18.57 -21.97
N LEU A 73 -0.72 -18.82 -23.16
CA LEU A 73 0.39 -18.04 -23.73
C LEU A 73 -0.03 -16.63 -24.17
N ILE A 74 -1.31 -16.39 -24.49
CA ILE A 74 -1.81 -15.07 -24.93
C ILE A 74 -2.54 -14.33 -23.79
N GLY A 75 -3.41 -15.01 -23.04
CA GLY A 75 -4.22 -14.38 -22.00
C GLY A 75 -3.40 -13.88 -20.80
N TYR A 76 -2.32 -14.58 -20.48
CA TYR A 76 -1.48 -14.28 -19.32
C TYR A 76 -0.56 -13.07 -19.51
N PRO A 77 0.19 -12.90 -20.62
CA PRO A 77 0.94 -11.67 -20.86
C PRO A 77 0.02 -10.45 -20.99
N LEU A 78 -1.21 -10.62 -21.50
CA LEU A 78 -2.21 -9.55 -21.51
C LEU A 78 -2.63 -9.17 -20.09
N ALA A 79 -2.97 -10.14 -19.24
CA ALA A 79 -3.32 -9.92 -17.84
C ALA A 79 -2.17 -9.30 -17.03
N LEU A 80 -0.93 -9.75 -17.25
CA LEU A 80 0.29 -9.21 -16.65
C LEU A 80 0.53 -7.76 -17.10
N THR A 81 0.39 -7.48 -18.39
CA THR A 81 0.54 -6.12 -18.94
C THR A 81 -0.52 -5.20 -18.36
N LEU A 82 -1.78 -5.64 -18.28
CA LEU A 82 -2.86 -4.88 -17.65
C LEU A 82 -2.61 -4.66 -16.15
N ALA A 83 -2.10 -5.66 -15.44
CA ALA A 83 -1.75 -5.54 -14.02
C ALA A 83 -0.60 -4.55 -13.80
N LEU A 84 0.46 -4.63 -14.60
CA LEU A 84 1.61 -3.71 -14.57
C LEU A 84 1.18 -2.27 -14.93
N VAL A 85 0.37 -2.09 -15.98
CA VAL A 85 -0.18 -0.78 -16.37
C VAL A 85 -1.07 -0.22 -15.28
N ARG A 86 -1.96 -1.03 -14.67
CA ARG A 86 -2.80 -0.61 -13.53
C ARG A 86 -1.94 -0.19 -12.35
N THR A 87 -0.89 -0.94 -12.04
CA THR A 87 0.03 -0.64 -10.92
C THR A 87 0.80 0.64 -11.17
N ARG A 88 1.34 0.82 -12.38
CA ARG A 88 2.05 2.04 -12.78
C ARG A 88 1.12 3.26 -12.76
N ARG A 89 -0.11 3.13 -13.27
CA ARG A 89 -1.12 4.19 -13.20
C ARG A 89 -1.49 4.55 -11.76
N ARG A 90 -1.65 3.56 -10.88
CA ARG A 90 -1.89 3.79 -9.44
C ARG A 90 -0.74 4.55 -8.79
N ARG A 91 0.50 4.13 -9.03
CA ARG A 91 1.70 4.83 -8.51
C ARG A 91 1.81 6.26 -9.04
N SER A 92 1.57 6.47 -10.33
CA SER A 92 1.59 7.80 -10.93
C SER A 92 0.52 8.72 -10.35
N ARG A 93 -0.71 8.22 -10.12
CA ARG A 93 -1.78 8.98 -9.47
C ARG A 93 -1.45 9.30 -8.02
N ALA A 94 -0.91 8.34 -7.26
CA ALA A 94 -0.48 8.56 -5.89
C ALA A 94 0.62 9.64 -5.80
N ALA A 95 1.57 9.64 -6.74
CA ALA A 95 2.61 10.66 -6.82
C ALA A 95 2.04 12.05 -7.17
N GLN A 96 1.10 12.14 -8.12
CA GLN A 96 0.41 13.39 -8.44
C GLN A 96 -0.42 13.91 -7.27
N ASP A 97 -1.13 13.02 -6.58
CA ASP A 97 -1.93 13.36 -5.39
C ASP A 97 -1.05 13.86 -4.23
N ALA A 98 0.14 13.25 -4.03
CA ALA A 98 1.11 13.70 -3.05
C ALA A 98 1.67 15.09 -3.41
N GLU A 99 2.00 15.32 -4.68
CA GLU A 99 2.49 16.63 -5.14
C GLU A 99 1.41 17.72 -5.00
N ALA A 100 0.15 17.39 -5.33
CA ALA A 100 -0.98 18.30 -5.13
C ALA A 100 -1.22 18.60 -3.64
N ALA A 101 -0.97 17.63 -2.75
CA ALA A 101 -1.07 17.82 -1.31
C ALA A 101 0.05 18.72 -0.78
N ARG A 102 1.30 18.49 -1.24
CA ARG A 102 2.45 19.35 -0.93
C ARG A 102 2.18 20.79 -1.31
N ALA A 103 1.67 21.02 -2.51
CA ALA A 103 1.37 22.36 -3.02
C ALA A 103 0.40 23.15 -2.12
N GLN A 104 -0.52 22.46 -1.44
CA GLN A 104 -1.52 23.06 -0.55
C GLN A 104 -1.02 23.35 0.88
N ILE A 105 0.19 22.89 1.24
CA ILE A 105 0.78 23.21 2.54
C ILE A 105 1.03 24.73 2.64
N PRO A 106 0.55 25.41 3.70
CA PRO A 106 0.77 26.85 3.90
C PRO A 106 2.28 27.20 3.88
N PRO A 107 2.70 28.29 3.18
CA PRO A 107 4.11 28.70 3.13
C PRO A 107 4.72 28.91 4.52
N ALA A 108 4.00 29.57 5.42
CA ALA A 108 4.44 29.81 6.79
C ALA A 108 4.70 28.51 7.58
N ALA A 109 3.92 27.45 7.31
CA ALA A 109 4.19 26.14 7.92
C ALA A 109 5.50 25.53 7.39
N ARG A 110 5.77 25.65 6.08
CA ARG A 110 7.03 25.17 5.48
C ARG A 110 8.23 25.91 6.06
N GLU A 111 8.13 27.22 6.18
CA GLU A 111 9.19 28.06 6.75
C GLU A 111 9.42 27.71 8.22
N TYR A 112 8.36 27.65 9.02
CA TYR A 112 8.45 27.32 10.45
C TYR A 112 9.11 25.96 10.70
N PHE A 113 8.66 24.91 10.01
CA PHE A 113 9.18 23.55 10.21
C PHE A 113 10.54 23.29 9.55
N ARG A 114 10.97 24.13 8.60
CA ARG A 114 12.32 24.06 8.01
C ARG A 114 13.35 24.92 8.76
N ALA A 115 12.92 26.05 9.34
CA ALA A 115 13.82 26.97 10.04
C ALA A 115 14.19 26.47 11.44
N CYS A 116 13.34 25.65 12.05
CA CYS A 116 13.60 25.01 13.32
C CYS A 116 13.98 23.55 13.08
N ASP A 117 15.00 23.05 13.78
CA ASP A 117 15.49 21.67 13.79
C ASP A 117 14.44 20.63 14.29
N PHE A 118 13.19 20.74 13.83
CA PHE A 118 12.09 19.85 14.14
C PHE A 118 12.36 18.38 13.84
N PRO A 119 13.08 17.99 12.76
CA PRO A 119 13.43 16.59 12.55
C PRO A 119 14.21 16.01 13.74
N SER A 120 15.22 16.73 14.25
CA SER A 120 16.04 16.26 15.37
C SER A 120 15.28 16.33 16.70
N ARG A 121 14.52 17.40 16.94
CA ARG A 121 13.65 17.54 18.13
C ARG A 121 12.57 16.46 18.19
N ALA A 122 11.95 16.13 17.05
CA ALA A 122 10.95 15.09 16.96
C ALA A 122 11.53 13.70 17.24
N GLY A 123 12.72 13.41 16.68
CA GLY A 123 13.45 12.19 17.00
C GLY A 123 13.80 12.08 18.49
N ALA A 124 14.33 13.14 19.08
CA ALA A 124 14.68 13.17 20.50
C ALA A 124 13.47 13.04 21.43
N ALA A 125 12.34 13.63 21.06
CA ALA A 125 11.11 13.54 21.85
C ALA A 125 10.54 12.12 21.89
N LEU A 126 10.67 11.35 20.80
CA LEU A 126 10.24 9.96 20.75
C LEU A 126 11.06 9.05 21.66
N THR A 127 12.37 9.30 21.76
CA THR A 127 13.29 8.51 22.61
C THR A 127 13.32 8.96 24.06
N SER A 128 12.81 10.17 24.37
CA SER A 128 12.73 10.69 25.74
C SER A 128 11.90 9.78 26.65
N ALA A 129 12.36 9.60 27.89
CA ALA A 129 11.59 8.94 28.95
C ALA A 129 10.45 9.82 29.49
N ARG A 130 10.56 11.14 29.35
CA ARG A 130 9.56 12.11 29.84
C ARG A 130 8.69 12.62 28.69
N PRO A 131 7.36 12.74 28.89
CA PRO A 131 6.49 13.34 27.89
C PRO A 131 6.80 14.84 27.74
N PRO A 132 6.67 15.41 26.52
CA PRO A 132 6.79 16.84 26.30
C PRO A 132 5.65 17.62 26.97
N THR A 133 5.82 18.95 27.09
CA THR A 133 4.71 19.83 27.49
C THR A 133 3.58 19.77 26.46
N PRO A 134 2.32 20.09 26.82
CA PRO A 134 1.20 20.03 25.90
C PRO A 134 1.37 20.87 24.62
N GLU A 135 2.05 22.01 24.74
CA GLU A 135 2.38 22.90 23.64
C GLU A 135 3.41 22.26 22.71
N ALA A 136 4.50 21.75 23.27
CA ALA A 136 5.54 21.07 22.50
C ALA A 136 5.03 19.78 21.83
N ALA A 137 4.15 19.03 22.50
CA ALA A 137 3.48 17.87 21.93
C ALA A 137 2.63 18.27 20.71
N THR A 138 1.91 19.39 20.80
CA THR A 138 1.10 19.94 19.71
C THR A 138 1.97 20.33 18.52
N ASP A 139 3.12 20.98 18.76
CA ASP A 139 4.07 21.33 17.70
C ASP A 139 4.69 20.10 17.02
N LEU A 140 5.05 19.07 17.80
CA LEU A 140 5.61 17.82 17.28
C LEU A 140 4.58 17.06 16.43
N VAL A 141 3.33 16.98 16.88
CA VAL A 141 2.26 16.36 16.10
C VAL A 141 1.97 17.17 14.83
N ALA A 142 1.94 18.50 14.91
CA ALA A 142 1.79 19.36 13.74
C ALA A 142 2.95 19.17 12.74
N TYR A 143 4.18 19.00 13.23
CA TYR A 143 5.33 18.67 12.41
C TYR A 143 5.18 17.32 11.71
N TRP A 144 4.74 16.26 12.40
CA TRP A 144 4.52 14.95 11.75
C TRP A 144 3.41 14.99 10.70
N ILE A 145 2.37 15.80 10.91
CA ILE A 145 1.33 16.05 9.90
C ILE A 145 1.95 16.74 8.67
N PHE A 146 2.77 17.77 8.89
CA PHE A 146 3.52 18.44 7.83
C PHE A 146 4.42 17.45 7.07
N ALA A 147 5.21 16.65 7.79
CA ALA A 147 6.13 15.67 7.20
C ALA A 147 5.39 14.56 6.44
N ALA A 148 4.20 14.17 6.88
CA ALA A 148 3.33 13.23 6.15
C ALA A 148 2.88 13.81 4.81
N LEU A 149 2.45 15.07 4.78
CA LEU A 149 2.08 15.75 3.54
C LEU A 149 3.29 15.99 2.63
N ASP A 150 4.45 16.32 3.21
CA ASP A 150 5.68 16.58 2.47
C ASP A 150 6.34 15.31 1.91
N SER A 151 6.24 14.18 2.59
CA SER A 151 6.81 12.90 2.12
C SER A 151 5.82 12.07 1.29
N GLY A 152 4.52 12.20 1.58
CA GLY A 152 3.48 11.27 1.12
C GLY A 152 3.38 9.99 1.95
N ASP A 153 4.16 9.85 3.03
CA ASP A 153 4.17 8.67 3.89
C ASP A 153 3.14 8.77 5.02
N TYR A 154 1.86 8.69 4.66
CA TYR A 154 0.78 8.88 5.64
C TYR A 154 0.78 7.80 6.73
N VAL A 155 1.16 6.56 6.40
CA VAL A 155 1.01 5.42 7.33
C VAL A 155 1.99 5.53 8.50
N ASP A 156 3.28 5.79 8.22
CA ASP A 156 4.28 5.82 9.29
C ASP A 156 4.13 7.06 10.18
N PHE A 157 3.75 8.21 9.62
CA PHE A 157 3.45 9.39 10.43
C PHE A 157 2.14 9.23 11.21
N SER A 158 1.09 8.64 10.64
CA SER A 158 -0.14 8.28 11.38
C SER A 158 0.15 7.32 12.53
N ARG A 159 1.04 6.33 12.34
CA ARG A 159 1.48 5.42 13.40
C ARG A 159 2.18 6.20 14.50
N THR A 160 3.06 7.13 14.15
CA THR A 160 3.80 7.95 15.11
C THR A 160 2.84 8.79 15.96
N VAL A 161 1.86 9.46 15.33
CA VAL A 161 0.81 10.21 16.02
C VAL A 161 -0.01 9.30 16.95
N HIS A 162 -0.40 8.11 16.50
CA HIS A 162 -1.14 7.16 17.33
C HIS A 162 -0.31 6.70 18.54
N TYR A 163 0.95 6.33 18.31
CA TYR A 163 1.85 5.88 19.37
C TYR A 163 2.03 6.95 20.45
N THR A 164 2.24 8.21 20.08
CA THR A 164 2.47 9.26 21.07
C THR A 164 1.20 9.66 21.83
N THR A 165 0.07 9.79 21.13
CA THR A 165 -1.18 10.26 21.73
C THR A 165 -1.92 9.16 22.50
N ALA A 166 -2.03 7.96 21.94
CA ALA A 166 -2.81 6.87 22.54
C ALA A 166 -1.97 5.97 23.46
N LEU A 167 -0.72 5.65 23.08
CA LEU A 167 0.10 4.70 23.85
C LEU A 167 1.01 5.39 24.87
N ARG A 168 1.69 6.48 24.50
CA ARG A 168 2.49 7.28 25.45
C ARG A 168 1.67 8.30 26.25
N GLY A 169 0.42 8.52 25.88
CA GLY A 169 -0.49 9.42 26.60
C GLY A 169 -0.05 10.89 26.56
N TRP A 170 0.60 11.34 25.48
CA TRP A 170 0.95 12.75 25.34
C TRP A 170 -0.32 13.61 25.32
N ARG A 171 -0.33 14.65 26.15
CA ARG A 171 -1.40 15.64 26.17
C ARG A 171 -1.14 16.69 25.11
N LEU A 172 -2.19 17.18 24.45
CA LEU A 172 -2.12 18.24 23.46
C LEU A 172 -2.81 19.48 24.03
N SER A 173 -2.30 20.67 23.70
CA SER A 173 -2.92 21.95 24.12
C SER A 173 -3.99 22.45 23.14
N SER A 174 -4.05 21.90 21.92
CA SER A 174 -4.98 22.31 20.87
C SER A 174 -6.23 21.42 20.83
N PRO A 175 -7.44 21.95 21.15
CA PRO A 175 -8.69 21.20 21.05
C PRO A 175 -8.99 20.71 19.63
N THR A 176 -8.74 21.57 18.63
CA THR A 176 -8.93 21.23 17.21
C THR A 176 -8.04 20.08 16.77
N LEU A 177 -6.79 20.03 17.26
CA LEU A 177 -5.90 18.92 16.97
C LEU A 177 -6.35 17.63 17.65
N ILE A 178 -6.81 17.70 18.91
CA ILE A 178 -7.34 16.56 19.66
C ILE A 178 -8.51 15.91 18.91
N GLU A 179 -9.47 16.72 18.47
CA GLU A 179 -10.63 16.26 17.70
C GLU A 179 -10.23 15.61 16.36
N ALA A 180 -9.11 16.04 15.78
CA ALA A 180 -8.61 15.51 14.52
C ALA A 180 -7.79 14.22 14.66
N VAL A 181 -7.27 13.88 15.85
CA VAL A 181 -6.42 12.68 16.07
C VAL A 181 -7.05 11.39 15.51
N PRO A 182 -8.35 11.10 15.71
CA PRO A 182 -8.96 9.89 15.14
C PRO A 182 -8.87 9.82 13.61
N VAL A 183 -9.02 10.96 12.93
CA VAL A 183 -8.90 11.03 11.46
C VAL A 183 -7.44 10.94 11.03
N LEU A 184 -6.53 11.58 11.77
CA LEU A 184 -5.10 11.58 11.49
C LEU A 184 -4.42 10.23 11.74
N THR A 185 -5.00 9.39 12.59
CA THR A 185 -4.50 8.03 12.87
C THR A 185 -5.22 6.96 12.03
N ALA A 186 -6.31 7.33 11.35
CA ALA A 186 -7.09 6.40 10.52
C ALA A 186 -6.27 5.71 9.42
N PRO A 187 -5.31 6.35 8.71
CA PRO A 187 -4.47 5.64 7.75
C PRO A 187 -3.77 4.45 8.40
N PHE A 188 -3.15 4.64 9.56
CA PHE A 188 -2.53 3.54 10.31
C PHE A 188 -3.54 2.51 10.82
N LEU A 189 -4.60 2.95 11.51
CA LEU A 189 -5.56 2.04 12.16
C LEU A 189 -6.40 1.23 11.18
N ARG A 190 -6.68 1.78 10.01
CA ARG A 190 -7.40 1.07 8.93
C ARG A 190 -6.47 0.33 7.99
N SER A 191 -5.18 0.70 7.95
CA SER A 191 -4.29 0.18 6.92
C SER A 191 -4.19 -1.33 6.92
N GLY A 192 -3.98 -2.02 8.06
CA GLY A 192 -3.73 -3.47 8.00
C GLY A 192 -2.81 -3.82 6.80
N ASP A 193 -3.33 -4.59 5.84
CA ASP A 193 -2.68 -4.91 4.56
C ASP A 193 -3.20 -4.15 3.30
N GLU A 194 -4.17 -3.23 3.40
CA GLU A 194 -4.84 -2.61 2.26
C GLU A 194 -4.79 -1.07 2.22
N TRP A 195 -4.38 -0.53 1.07
CA TRP A 195 -4.35 0.92 0.82
C TRP A 195 -5.76 1.42 0.48
N VAL A 196 -6.30 2.34 1.30
CA VAL A 196 -7.65 2.88 1.15
C VAL A 196 -7.60 4.37 0.77
N PRO A 197 -7.77 4.75 -0.52
CA PRO A 197 -7.61 6.14 -0.98
C PRO A 197 -8.55 7.15 -0.32
N GLU A 198 -9.72 6.71 0.16
CA GLU A 198 -10.67 7.58 0.86
C GLU A 198 -10.13 8.02 2.23
N VAL A 199 -9.42 7.13 2.91
CA VAL A 199 -8.79 7.38 4.21
C VAL A 199 -7.66 8.39 4.03
N ASP A 200 -6.83 8.22 3.01
CA ASP A 200 -5.77 9.18 2.68
C ASP A 200 -6.33 10.56 2.31
N ARG A 201 -7.44 10.62 1.55
CA ARG A 201 -8.10 11.90 1.23
C ARG A 201 -8.68 12.59 2.47
N ALA A 202 -9.23 11.82 3.41
CA ALA A 202 -9.72 12.37 4.68
C ALA A 202 -8.56 12.92 5.51
N PHE A 203 -7.48 12.15 5.66
CA PHE A 203 -6.25 12.59 6.31
C PHE A 203 -5.75 13.90 5.71
N ARG A 204 -5.56 13.96 4.38
CA ARG A 204 -5.03 15.15 3.70
C ARG A 204 -5.89 16.39 3.94
N ARG A 205 -7.21 16.28 3.79
CA ARG A 205 -8.12 17.41 4.01
C ARG A 205 -8.04 17.94 5.43
N THR A 206 -8.08 17.05 6.42
CA THR A 206 -7.97 17.42 7.84
C THR A 206 -6.60 18.00 8.17
N ALA A 207 -5.53 17.39 7.67
CA ALA A 207 -4.16 17.85 7.85
C ALA A 207 -3.93 19.26 7.29
N ILE A 208 -4.38 19.52 6.05
CA ILE A 208 -4.26 20.84 5.40
C ILE A 208 -5.10 21.88 6.15
N ALA A 209 -6.32 21.54 6.57
CA ALA A 209 -7.16 22.45 7.34
C ALA A 209 -6.48 22.84 8.67
N LEU A 210 -5.93 21.87 9.41
CA LEU A 210 -5.21 22.12 10.66
C LEU A 210 -4.00 23.03 10.48
N LEU A 211 -3.16 22.75 9.47
CA LEU A 211 -1.99 23.59 9.19
C LEU A 211 -2.41 24.98 8.74
N THR A 212 -3.46 25.11 7.95
CA THR A 212 -4.00 26.41 7.53
C THR A 212 -4.58 27.18 8.72
N THR A 213 -5.32 26.55 9.63
CA THR A 213 -5.82 27.22 10.84
C THR A 213 -4.68 27.65 11.76
N ARG A 214 -3.61 26.86 11.85
CA ARG A 214 -2.47 27.14 12.73
C ARG A 214 -1.51 28.19 12.18
N PHE A 215 -1.26 28.18 10.86
CA PHE A 215 -0.22 28.99 10.21
C PHE A 215 -0.75 29.97 9.16
N GLY A 216 -2.05 29.92 8.87
CA GLY A 216 -2.71 30.76 7.89
C GLY A 216 -3.12 32.11 8.47
N THR A 217 -2.15 32.97 8.74
CA THR A 217 -2.33 34.37 8.39
C THR A 217 -1.86 34.55 6.95
N PRO A 218 -2.64 35.18 6.06
CA PRO A 218 -2.22 35.42 4.70
C PRO A 218 -1.01 36.36 4.71
N VAL A 219 0.05 36.00 3.99
CA VAL A 219 1.07 36.96 3.55
C VAL A 219 0.32 37.94 2.64
N ALA A 220 0.11 39.17 3.11
CA ALA A 220 -0.32 40.25 2.25
C ALA A 220 0.70 40.36 1.11
N ALA A 221 0.21 40.23 -0.12
CA ALA A 221 0.99 40.52 -1.33
C ALA A 221 1.41 41.99 -1.36
#